data_AF-A0A385STX6-F1
#
_entry.id   AF-A0A385STX6-F1
#
_cell.length_a   1.000
_cell.length_b   1.000
_cell.length_c   1.000
_cell.angle_alpha   90.00
_cell.angle_beta   90.00
_cell.angle_gamma   90.00
#
_symmetry.space_group_name_H-M   'P 1'
#
loop_
_entity.id
_entity.type
_entity.pdbx_description
1 polymer ?
#
loop_
_entity_poly.entity_id
_entity_poly.type
_entity_poly.pdbx_seq_one_letter_code
_entity_poly.pdbx_strand_id
1 'polypeptide(L)'
;MKSMVKIFVFSLVTAVLLASCDPNETQPSDPARSDAEGDLKVMFARSLAKAVASEPAVRRFLKAEAQKMMDEDYDIVYHLVKDTPLDNNHTFRETLLPYFSSEGDLAALEDRLPLLTIFVPTLPEGSFSAESWDVENQIPDVAIRLRGTNEIPIVKATGEQMVLEPALIPGYPVIVVKNNERLITERQSGYHDLQTTRILKAPNGLSYRFVDDGFDRYLPKTSPKEASELRLFRPHQKLKDAFDIYGPADGWQRDYIYYGITPANPNGQFSYDFKEYISSFLVVGDALTVYRKMSEQTGDPAIKSGKRSSGWTDGFFEIRCTAAIHAQNGVGGEIRSSFLRTGPNLFDVTYNTNKRGIWPFRYTYYSIGSVTAKRVLTNMPLVNWDLQSYATTFRIDVEEVDNTEIIRQSRTEAVEFATNFDVQATILKIGLKFGASMKKTASNTIDITTTMESDDLGHATVNFADKVLVGGPGIFTGLGYYLTREYYNDIFSISVEPRVVQ
;
A
#
# COMPACT_ATOMS: atom_id res chain seq x y z
N MET A 1 -24.13 82.61 2.89
CA MET A 1 -23.32 83.76 2.43
C MET A 1 -21.92 83.27 2.08
N LYS A 2 -21.54 83.35 0.79
CA LYS A 2 -20.18 83.45 0.15
C LYS A 2 -19.09 82.47 0.64
N SER A 3 -18.27 81.77 -0.15
CA SER A 3 -17.81 81.80 -1.55
C SER A 3 -17.05 80.47 -1.77
N MET A 4 -17.39 79.59 -2.71
CA MET A 4 -16.91 79.47 -4.10
C MET A 4 -15.38 79.30 -4.33
N VAL A 5 -15.09 78.25 -5.11
CA VAL A 5 -13.99 77.97 -6.09
C VAL A 5 -12.62 77.45 -5.60
N LYS A 6 -12.23 76.20 -5.95
CA LYS A 6 -11.55 75.80 -7.21
C LYS A 6 -11.22 74.30 -7.26
N ILE A 7 -11.58 73.67 -8.38
CA ILE A 7 -11.11 72.37 -8.87
C ILE A 7 -9.80 72.63 -9.65
N PHE A 8 -8.80 71.77 -9.51
CA PHE A 8 -7.87 71.46 -10.59
C PHE A 8 -7.40 69.99 -10.50
N VAL A 9 -7.06 69.49 -11.68
CA VAL A 9 -7.06 68.10 -12.14
C VAL A 9 -5.62 67.70 -12.53
N PHE A 10 -5.35 66.38 -12.51
CA PHE A 10 -4.31 65.63 -13.26
C PHE A 10 -2.88 65.44 -12.68
N SER A 11 -2.59 64.16 -12.34
CA SER A 11 -1.70 63.23 -13.08
C SER A 11 -0.16 63.27 -12.92
N LEU A 12 0.36 62.15 -12.38
CA LEU A 12 1.46 61.29 -12.91
C LEU A 12 2.96 61.63 -12.65
N VAL A 13 3.58 60.75 -11.83
CA VAL A 13 4.93 60.10 -12.00
C VAL A 13 6.17 61.02 -11.74
N THR A 14 7.22 60.70 -10.96
CA THR A 14 7.98 59.46 -10.67
C THR A 14 8.89 59.65 -9.44
N ALA A 15 9.30 58.53 -8.83
CA ALA A 15 10.63 58.23 -8.24
C ALA A 15 11.15 59.05 -7.04
N VAL A 16 11.26 58.44 -5.87
CA VAL A 16 12.39 57.61 -5.40
C VAL A 16 12.05 57.22 -3.95
N LEU A 17 11.72 55.96 -3.70
CA LEU A 17 11.84 55.38 -2.36
C LEU A 17 12.84 54.23 -2.50
N LEU A 18 14.03 54.49 -2.00
CA LEU A 18 15.10 53.53 -1.88
C LEU A 18 14.62 52.38 -1.00
N ALA A 19 14.75 51.17 -1.54
CA ALA A 19 14.60 49.93 -0.83
C ALA A 19 15.58 49.90 0.36
N SER A 20 15.03 49.83 1.57
CA SER A 20 15.73 49.26 2.71
C SER A 20 15.27 47.82 2.81
N CYS A 21 15.95 46.92 2.09
CA CYS A 21 15.82 45.48 2.31
C CYS A 21 16.43 45.16 3.67
N ASP A 22 15.58 44.82 4.65
CA ASP A 22 16.00 44.09 5.83
C ASP A 22 16.18 42.61 5.42
N PRO A 23 17.37 42.00 5.53
CA PRO A 23 17.63 40.67 4.95
C PRO A 23 16.95 39.49 5.66
N ASN A 24 16.18 39.74 6.72
CA ASN A 24 15.66 38.68 7.60
C ASN A 24 14.14 38.70 7.84
N GLU A 25 13.37 39.42 7.02
CA GLU A 25 11.92 39.19 6.96
C GLU A 25 11.66 38.03 5.99
N THR A 26 11.56 36.81 6.52
CA THR A 26 10.99 35.66 5.83
C THR A 26 9.59 36.05 5.34
N GLN A 27 9.48 36.27 4.03
CA GLN A 27 8.22 36.27 3.31
C GLN A 27 7.43 34.98 3.65
N PRO A 28 6.08 35.03 3.64
CA PRO A 28 5.29 33.83 3.83
C PRO A 28 5.76 32.77 2.83
N SER A 29 6.19 31.63 3.36
CA SER A 29 6.64 30.48 2.58
C SER A 29 5.56 30.09 1.58
N ASP A 30 5.94 30.04 0.32
CA ASP A 30 5.15 29.47 -0.78
C ASP A 30 4.53 28.13 -0.33
N PRO A 31 3.21 27.95 -0.41
CA PRO A 31 2.56 26.73 0.06
C PRO A 31 2.87 25.59 -0.92
N ALA A 32 3.51 24.54 -0.41
CA ALA A 32 3.89 23.30 -1.10
C ALA A 32 4.85 23.50 -2.30
N ARG A 33 6.00 22.81 -2.28
CA ARG A 33 6.73 22.52 -3.52
C ARG A 33 5.83 21.62 -4.37
N SER A 34 4.97 22.19 -5.23
CA SER A 34 4.45 21.43 -6.36
C SER A 34 5.62 21.22 -7.32
N ASP A 35 5.95 19.96 -7.56
CA ASP A 35 6.71 19.63 -8.75
C ASP A 35 5.80 19.85 -9.98
N ALA A 36 6.36 19.70 -11.18
CA ALA A 36 5.63 19.92 -12.41
C ALA A 36 4.44 18.96 -12.62
N GLU A 37 4.32 17.88 -11.83
CA GLU A 37 3.13 17.01 -11.78
C GLU A 37 2.07 17.57 -10.82
N GLY A 38 2.47 18.11 -9.67
CA GLY A 38 1.59 18.77 -8.72
C GLY A 38 0.79 19.90 -9.37
N ASP A 39 1.42 20.73 -10.20
CA ASP A 39 0.74 21.80 -10.93
C ASP A 39 -0.34 21.28 -11.89
N LEU A 40 -0.07 20.16 -12.55
CA LEU A 40 -1.04 19.51 -13.43
C LEU A 40 -2.20 18.92 -12.62
N LYS A 41 -1.95 18.29 -11.47
CA LYS A 41 -3.02 17.82 -10.57
C LYS A 41 -3.89 18.97 -10.07
N VAL A 42 -3.30 20.11 -9.75
CA VAL A 42 -4.05 21.34 -9.39
C VAL A 42 -4.91 21.83 -10.56
N MET A 43 -4.39 21.84 -11.78
CA MET A 43 -5.16 22.20 -12.97
C MET A 43 -6.36 21.27 -13.15
N PHE A 44 -6.15 19.95 -13.09
CA PHE A 44 -7.22 18.96 -13.20
C PHE A 44 -8.27 19.11 -12.10
N ALA A 45 -7.83 19.25 -10.85
CA ALA A 45 -8.71 19.40 -9.70
C ALA A 45 -9.61 20.64 -9.80
N ARG A 46 -9.08 21.77 -10.30
CA ARG A 46 -9.87 22.98 -10.53
C ARG A 46 -10.95 22.77 -11.60
N SER A 47 -10.60 22.11 -12.70
CA SER A 47 -11.58 21.80 -13.75
C SER A 47 -12.63 20.81 -13.25
N LEU A 48 -12.20 19.77 -12.54
CA LEU A 48 -13.08 18.76 -11.96
C LEU A 48 -14.04 19.35 -10.92
N ALA A 49 -13.56 20.23 -10.03
CA ALA A 49 -14.39 20.89 -9.02
C ALA A 49 -15.54 21.69 -9.63
N LYS A 50 -15.30 22.37 -10.76
CA LYS A 50 -16.36 23.06 -11.51
C LYS A 50 -17.31 22.07 -12.17
N ALA A 51 -16.77 21.03 -12.83
CA ALA A 51 -17.58 20.02 -13.50
C ALA A 51 -18.52 19.28 -12.52
N VAL A 52 -18.02 18.82 -11.37
CA VAL A 52 -18.86 18.16 -10.36
C VAL A 52 -19.88 19.10 -9.73
N ALA A 53 -19.61 20.40 -9.66
CA ALA A 53 -20.57 21.39 -9.17
C ALA A 53 -21.69 21.64 -10.18
N SER A 54 -21.35 21.78 -11.46
CA SER A 54 -22.27 22.14 -12.53
C SER A 54 -23.03 20.97 -13.13
N GLU A 55 -22.46 19.77 -13.17
CA GLU A 55 -22.96 18.64 -13.95
C GLU A 55 -23.34 17.44 -13.06
N PRO A 56 -24.63 17.20 -12.76
CA PRO A 56 -25.08 16.03 -12.01
C PRO A 56 -24.68 14.70 -12.67
N ALA A 57 -24.63 14.64 -14.00
CA ALA A 57 -24.20 13.47 -14.76
C ALA A 57 -22.76 13.05 -14.42
N VAL A 58 -21.87 14.02 -14.18
CA VAL A 58 -20.48 13.73 -13.74
C VAL A 58 -20.50 13.09 -12.36
N ARG A 59 -21.27 13.60 -11.40
CA ARG A 59 -21.35 13.02 -10.05
C ARG A 59 -21.90 11.59 -10.07
N ARG A 60 -22.96 11.34 -10.84
CA ARG A 60 -23.51 9.98 -11.01
C ARG A 60 -22.50 9.01 -11.61
N PHE A 61 -21.80 9.46 -12.65
CA PHE A 61 -20.76 8.68 -13.29
C PHE A 61 -19.61 8.34 -12.34
N LEU A 62 -19.05 9.34 -11.64
CA LEU A 62 -17.96 9.11 -10.69
C LEU A 62 -18.38 8.15 -9.57
N LYS A 63 -19.58 8.31 -9.00
CA LYS A 63 -20.12 7.38 -8.01
C LYS A 63 -20.19 5.95 -8.58
N ALA A 64 -20.74 5.79 -9.79
CA ALA A 64 -20.89 4.48 -10.42
C ALA A 64 -19.55 3.81 -10.73
N GLU A 65 -18.56 4.57 -11.24
CA GLU A 65 -17.22 4.06 -11.50
C GLU A 65 -16.48 3.68 -10.22
N ALA A 66 -16.51 4.52 -9.18
CA ALA A 66 -15.87 4.23 -7.90
C ALA A 66 -16.42 2.94 -7.26
N GLN A 67 -17.74 2.71 -7.33
CA GLN A 67 -18.36 1.51 -6.77
C GLN A 67 -17.95 0.21 -7.48
N LYS A 68 -17.39 0.28 -8.70
CA LYS A 68 -16.83 -0.89 -9.37
C LYS A 68 -15.60 -1.42 -8.65
N MET A 69 -14.88 -0.56 -7.93
CA MET A 69 -13.62 -0.85 -7.26
C MET A 69 -12.66 -1.70 -8.11
N MET A 70 -12.34 -1.22 -9.30
CA MET A 70 -11.60 -1.98 -10.32
C MET A 70 -10.30 -2.59 -9.78
N ASP A 71 -9.62 -1.84 -8.93
CA ASP A 71 -8.34 -2.16 -8.32
C ASP A 71 -8.46 -2.56 -6.83
N GLU A 72 -9.68 -2.83 -6.36
CA GLU A 72 -10.06 -3.03 -4.95
C GLU A 72 -10.10 -1.77 -4.07
N ASP A 73 -10.01 -0.56 -4.65
CA ASP A 73 -10.33 0.71 -3.99
C ASP A 73 -11.44 1.46 -4.72
N TYR A 74 -11.89 2.57 -4.17
CA TYR A 74 -12.81 3.50 -4.83
C TYR A 74 -12.11 4.42 -5.85
N ASP A 75 -11.11 3.88 -6.54
CA ASP A 75 -10.28 4.57 -7.52
C ASP A 75 -10.91 4.55 -8.92
N ILE A 76 -10.88 5.72 -9.56
CA ILE A 76 -11.34 5.95 -10.93
C ILE A 76 -10.15 6.44 -11.75
N VAL A 77 -9.51 5.50 -12.44
CA VAL A 77 -8.34 5.80 -13.30
C VAL A 77 -8.82 6.56 -14.53
N TYR A 78 -8.48 7.86 -14.59
CA TYR A 78 -9.04 8.80 -15.55
C TYR A 78 -8.90 8.30 -16.99
N HIS A 79 -7.71 7.85 -17.37
CA HIS A 79 -7.41 7.39 -18.73
C HIS A 79 -8.20 6.17 -19.18
N LEU A 80 -8.65 5.32 -18.25
CA LEU A 80 -9.44 4.14 -18.59
C LEU A 80 -10.91 4.48 -18.84
N VAL A 81 -11.39 5.62 -18.32
CA VAL A 81 -12.82 5.96 -18.32
C VAL A 81 -13.16 7.25 -19.06
N LYS A 82 -12.17 8.07 -19.44
CA LYS A 82 -12.38 9.43 -20.00
C LYS A 82 -13.29 9.48 -21.24
N ASP A 83 -13.28 8.46 -22.09
CA ASP A 83 -14.12 8.42 -23.30
C ASP A 83 -15.46 7.70 -23.08
N THR A 84 -15.82 7.42 -21.83
CA THR A 84 -17.11 6.80 -21.49
C THR A 84 -18.23 7.84 -21.61
N PRO A 85 -19.32 7.55 -22.36
CA PRO A 85 -20.47 8.45 -22.44
C PRO A 85 -21.18 8.62 -21.09
N LEU A 86 -21.56 9.85 -20.77
CA LEU A 86 -22.43 10.18 -19.65
C LEU A 86 -23.91 10.19 -20.09
N ASP A 87 -24.83 10.39 -19.16
CA ASP A 87 -26.29 10.47 -19.43
C ASP A 87 -26.69 11.56 -20.44
N ASN A 88 -25.81 12.54 -20.70
CA ASN A 88 -26.01 13.62 -21.66
C ASN A 88 -25.42 13.32 -23.05
N ASN A 89 -24.99 12.08 -23.31
CA ASN A 89 -24.31 11.61 -24.53
C ASN A 89 -22.94 12.27 -24.85
N HIS A 90 -22.44 13.17 -24.02
CA HIS A 90 -21.04 13.59 -24.08
C HIS A 90 -20.20 12.60 -23.26
N THR A 91 -18.96 12.38 -23.68
CA THR A 91 -17.99 11.63 -22.89
C THR A 91 -17.60 12.38 -21.61
N PHE A 92 -17.01 11.68 -20.65
CA PHE A 92 -16.48 12.33 -19.46
C PHE A 92 -15.43 13.40 -19.81
N ARG A 93 -14.52 13.12 -20.76
CA ARG A 93 -13.52 14.06 -21.27
C ARG A 93 -14.16 15.29 -21.90
N GLU A 94 -15.13 15.11 -22.80
CA GLU A 94 -15.85 16.22 -23.45
C GLU A 94 -16.60 17.08 -22.44
N THR A 95 -17.11 16.49 -21.36
CA THR A 95 -17.79 17.23 -20.29
C THR A 95 -16.82 18.01 -19.42
N LEU A 96 -15.58 17.54 -19.24
CA LEU A 96 -14.53 18.25 -18.50
C LEU A 96 -13.90 19.40 -19.30
N LEU A 97 -13.74 19.22 -20.61
CA LEU A 97 -13.00 20.13 -21.50
C LEU A 97 -13.40 21.62 -21.37
N PRO A 98 -14.70 22.00 -21.28
CA PRO A 98 -15.12 23.41 -21.12
C PRO A 98 -14.58 24.11 -19.87
N TYR A 99 -14.13 23.34 -18.87
CA TYR A 99 -13.59 23.88 -17.62
C TYR A 99 -12.07 24.08 -17.65
N PHE A 100 -11.39 23.60 -18.70
CA PHE A 100 -9.98 23.88 -18.98
C PHE A 100 -9.82 25.16 -19.80
N SER A 101 -8.63 25.78 -19.74
CA SER A 101 -8.34 26.98 -20.54
C SER A 101 -8.24 26.68 -22.04
N SER A 102 -7.78 25.47 -22.39
CA SER A 102 -7.69 24.99 -23.76
C SER A 102 -7.69 23.47 -23.83
N GLU A 103 -8.00 22.90 -25.01
CA GLU A 103 -7.81 21.48 -25.26
C GLU A 103 -6.34 21.05 -25.17
N GLY A 104 -5.41 21.95 -25.53
CA GLY A 104 -3.98 21.70 -25.42
C GLY A 104 -3.54 21.46 -23.98
N ASP A 105 -4.12 22.17 -23.01
CA ASP A 105 -3.81 21.98 -21.60
C ASP A 105 -4.27 20.61 -21.09
N LEU A 106 -5.49 20.20 -21.44
CA LEU A 106 -6.01 18.87 -21.10
C LEU A 106 -5.18 17.76 -21.77
N ALA A 107 -4.81 17.92 -23.03
CA ALA A 107 -3.96 16.96 -23.74
C ALA A 107 -2.55 16.85 -23.13
N ALA A 108 -1.94 17.97 -22.75
CA ALA A 108 -0.63 17.96 -22.10
C ALA A 108 -0.67 17.30 -20.72
N LEU A 109 -1.76 17.52 -19.97
CA LEU A 109 -2.00 16.86 -18.69
C LEU A 109 -2.17 15.34 -18.87
N GLU A 110 -2.97 14.93 -19.85
CA GLU A 110 -3.19 13.53 -20.18
C GLU A 110 -1.89 12.81 -20.52
N ASP A 111 -1.00 13.43 -21.28
CA ASP A 111 0.28 12.80 -21.64
C ASP A 111 1.23 12.66 -20.45
N ARG A 112 1.22 13.63 -19.52
CA ARG A 112 2.18 13.69 -18.41
C ARG A 112 1.72 12.96 -17.15
N LEU A 113 0.42 12.76 -16.97
CA LEU A 113 -0.14 12.05 -15.80
C LEU A 113 -0.90 10.78 -16.24
N PRO A 114 -0.20 9.71 -16.67
CA PRO A 114 -0.86 8.49 -17.13
C PRO A 114 -1.55 7.71 -16.00
N LEU A 115 -1.11 7.88 -14.76
CA LEU A 115 -1.71 7.24 -13.58
C LEU A 115 -2.73 8.14 -12.85
N LEU A 116 -3.18 9.24 -13.47
CA LEU A 116 -4.12 10.17 -12.85
C LEU A 116 -5.43 9.46 -12.46
N THR A 117 -5.79 9.61 -11.19
CA THR A 117 -6.95 8.95 -10.60
C THR A 117 -7.79 9.93 -9.79
N ILE A 118 -9.10 9.73 -9.84
CA ILE A 118 -10.08 10.33 -8.94
C ILE A 118 -10.47 9.27 -7.91
N PHE A 119 -10.20 9.53 -6.64
CA PHE A 119 -10.51 8.64 -5.53
C PHE A 119 -11.71 9.17 -4.74
N VAL A 120 -12.67 8.29 -4.41
CA VAL A 120 -13.82 8.62 -3.57
C VAL A 120 -13.62 8.02 -2.17
N PRO A 121 -13.20 8.82 -1.17
CA PRO A 121 -12.84 8.31 0.14
C PRO A 121 -14.04 7.82 0.94
N THR A 122 -13.82 6.83 1.81
CA THR A 122 -14.73 6.51 2.91
C THR A 122 -14.34 7.33 4.14
N LEU A 123 -15.12 8.35 4.45
CA LEU A 123 -14.85 9.28 5.54
C LEU A 123 -15.43 8.80 6.88
N PRO A 124 -14.88 9.26 8.02
CA PRO A 124 -15.29 8.85 9.35
C PRO A 124 -16.78 9.07 9.66
N GLU A 125 -17.30 8.28 10.61
CA GLU A 125 -18.67 8.41 11.12
C GLU A 125 -19.76 8.35 10.02
N GLY A 126 -19.45 7.70 8.89
CA GLY A 126 -20.36 7.60 7.75
C GLY A 126 -20.67 8.95 7.11
N SER A 127 -19.78 9.94 7.23
CA SER A 127 -20.06 11.30 6.73
C SER A 127 -20.08 11.39 5.21
N PHE A 128 -19.32 10.54 4.52
CA PHE A 128 -19.27 10.46 3.06
C PHE A 128 -18.59 9.16 2.61
N SER A 129 -19.08 8.52 1.56
CA SER A 129 -18.43 7.40 0.87
C SER A 129 -19.05 7.21 -0.52
N ALA A 130 -18.44 6.39 -1.38
CA ALA A 130 -19.02 6.07 -2.68
C ALA A 130 -20.42 5.44 -2.56
N GLU A 131 -20.67 4.62 -1.53
CA GLU A 131 -21.98 4.01 -1.25
C GLU A 131 -23.01 5.06 -0.86
N SER A 132 -22.64 5.91 0.10
CA SER A 132 -23.56 6.85 0.76
C SER A 132 -23.71 8.19 0.02
N TRP A 133 -22.89 8.45 -1.01
CA TRP A 133 -22.91 9.71 -1.75
C TRP A 133 -24.27 9.99 -2.40
N ASP A 134 -24.98 11.00 -1.90
CA ASP A 134 -26.20 11.54 -2.50
C ASP A 134 -25.82 12.53 -3.61
N VAL A 135 -25.66 12.02 -4.82
CA VAL A 135 -25.24 12.77 -6.01
C VAL A 135 -26.20 13.90 -6.40
N GLU A 136 -27.43 13.94 -5.91
CA GLU A 136 -28.36 15.04 -6.20
C GLU A 136 -28.14 16.23 -5.26
N ASN A 137 -27.85 15.96 -3.98
CA ASN A 137 -27.77 17.00 -2.94
C ASN A 137 -26.35 17.27 -2.43
N GLN A 138 -25.39 16.39 -2.70
CA GLN A 138 -24.00 16.51 -2.26
C GLN A 138 -23.07 16.81 -3.43
N ILE A 139 -22.50 18.01 -3.41
CA ILE A 139 -21.44 18.44 -4.31
C ILE A 139 -20.12 18.30 -3.54
N PRO A 140 -19.20 17.41 -3.97
CA PRO A 140 -17.93 17.26 -3.28
C PRO A 140 -16.99 18.41 -3.62
N ASP A 141 -16.18 18.81 -2.64
CA ASP A 141 -14.94 19.54 -2.90
C ASP A 141 -13.91 18.58 -3.53
N VAL A 142 -12.83 19.12 -4.11
CA VAL A 142 -11.76 18.31 -4.72
C VAL A 142 -10.45 18.54 -3.99
N ALA A 143 -10.01 17.54 -3.24
CA ALA A 143 -8.71 17.49 -2.60
C ALA A 143 -7.63 16.99 -3.55
N ILE A 144 -6.37 17.35 -3.27
CA ILE A 144 -5.24 17.03 -4.13
C ILE A 144 -4.15 16.38 -3.28
N ARG A 145 -3.73 15.17 -3.67
CA ARG A 145 -2.53 14.55 -3.12
C ARG A 145 -1.31 15.03 -3.89
N LEU A 146 -0.44 15.77 -3.20
CA LEU A 146 0.84 16.24 -3.71
C LEU A 146 1.98 15.36 -3.21
N ARG A 147 3.09 15.37 -3.95
CA ARG A 147 4.33 14.71 -3.55
C ARG A 147 5.12 15.60 -2.59
N GLY A 148 5.83 15.03 -1.62
CA GLY A 148 6.76 15.80 -0.79
C GLY A 148 6.12 16.56 0.37
N THR A 149 4.81 16.43 0.61
CA THR A 149 4.10 17.14 1.67
C THR A 149 2.86 16.37 2.12
N ASN A 150 2.54 16.49 3.42
CA ASN A 150 1.29 15.97 3.97
C ASN A 150 0.15 17.01 3.93
N GLU A 151 0.43 18.23 3.45
CA GLU A 151 -0.58 19.26 3.27
C GLU A 151 -1.49 18.89 2.11
N ILE A 152 -2.80 19.05 2.31
CA ILE A 152 -3.80 18.65 1.32
C ILE A 152 -4.50 19.91 0.80
N PRO A 153 -4.11 20.44 -0.37
CA PRO A 153 -4.88 21.47 -1.04
C PRO A 153 -6.29 20.96 -1.38
N ILE A 154 -7.27 21.82 -1.20
CA ILE A 154 -8.67 21.55 -1.53
C ILE A 154 -9.18 22.70 -2.40
N VAL A 155 -9.76 22.35 -3.54
CA VAL A 155 -10.51 23.25 -4.40
C VAL A 155 -12.00 23.05 -4.11
N LYS A 156 -12.66 24.10 -3.63
CA LYS A 156 -14.08 24.07 -3.37
C LYS A 156 -14.89 24.16 -4.66
N ALA A 157 -16.15 23.77 -4.61
CA ALA A 157 -17.11 23.95 -5.71
C ALA A 157 -17.21 25.41 -6.21
N THR A 158 -16.94 26.40 -5.35
CA THR A 158 -16.92 27.83 -5.69
C THR A 158 -15.68 28.27 -6.47
N GLY A 159 -14.67 27.41 -6.59
CA GLY A 159 -13.33 27.72 -7.11
C GLY A 159 -12.36 28.29 -6.07
N GLU A 160 -12.81 28.52 -4.83
CA GLU A 160 -11.95 28.90 -3.71
C GLU A 160 -10.97 27.77 -3.39
N GLN A 161 -9.72 28.12 -3.06
CA GLN A 161 -8.70 27.18 -2.63
C GLN A 161 -8.40 27.35 -1.16
N MET A 162 -8.19 26.22 -0.48
CA MET A 162 -7.68 26.18 0.89
C MET A 162 -6.69 25.03 1.03
N VAL A 163 -5.92 25.04 2.10
CA VAL A 163 -5.08 23.91 2.50
C VAL A 163 -5.62 23.34 3.79
N LEU A 164 -5.96 22.04 3.77
CA LEU A 164 -6.36 21.33 4.97
C LEU A 164 -5.12 20.90 5.76
N GLU A 165 -5.18 21.09 7.07
CA GLU A 165 -4.13 20.61 7.97
C GLU A 165 -3.98 19.08 7.87
N PRO A 166 -2.75 18.54 7.82
CA PRO A 166 -2.51 17.11 7.59
C PRO A 166 -3.21 16.15 8.55
N ALA A 167 -3.41 16.59 9.80
CA ALA A 167 -4.03 15.80 10.85
C ALA A 167 -5.57 15.81 10.80
N LEU A 168 -6.15 16.66 9.95
CA LEU A 168 -7.61 16.80 9.81
C LEU A 168 -8.13 15.98 8.65
N ILE A 169 -9.30 15.39 8.88
CA ILE A 169 -10.06 14.63 7.89
C ILE A 169 -11.38 15.38 7.65
N PRO A 170 -11.80 15.62 6.41
CA PRO A 170 -13.10 16.22 6.13
C PRO A 170 -14.25 15.37 6.67
N GLY A 171 -15.26 16.02 7.25
CA GLY A 171 -16.55 15.41 7.62
C GLY A 171 -17.68 15.84 6.69
N TYR A 172 -17.37 16.08 5.43
CA TYR A 172 -18.26 16.57 4.38
C TYR A 172 -17.86 15.97 3.02
N PRO A 173 -18.72 16.04 1.98
CA PRO A 173 -18.41 15.49 0.67
C PRO A 173 -17.11 16.04 0.07
N VAL A 174 -16.19 15.15 -0.27
CA VAL A 174 -14.91 15.47 -0.90
C VAL A 174 -14.43 14.27 -1.71
N ILE A 175 -13.83 14.52 -2.87
CA ILE A 175 -13.12 13.53 -3.69
C ILE A 175 -11.65 13.94 -3.82
N VAL A 176 -10.77 13.00 -4.14
CA VAL A 176 -9.32 13.22 -4.13
C VAL A 176 -8.74 12.99 -5.52
N VAL A 177 -7.85 13.88 -5.96
CA VAL A 177 -7.03 13.70 -7.15
C VAL A 177 -5.66 13.19 -6.71
N LYS A 178 -5.30 11.97 -7.13
CA LYS A 178 -4.02 11.29 -6.83
C LYS A 178 -3.47 10.56 -8.07
N ASN A 179 -2.29 9.97 -7.94
CA ASN A 179 -1.83 8.94 -8.87
C ASN A 179 -2.24 7.57 -8.31
N ASN A 180 -2.53 6.60 -9.18
CA ASN A 180 -2.84 5.23 -8.76
C ASN A 180 -1.55 4.45 -8.40
N GLU A 181 -1.61 3.76 -7.28
CA GLU A 181 -0.55 2.96 -6.65
C GLU A 181 -0.67 1.45 -6.92
N ARG A 182 -1.66 1.03 -7.72
CA ARG A 182 -1.92 -0.40 -8.03
C ARG A 182 -1.72 -0.75 -9.49
N LEU A 183 -1.56 0.27 -10.33
CA LEU A 183 -1.29 0.16 -11.76
C LEU A 183 0.11 0.64 -12.11
N ILE A 184 0.63 0.06 -13.19
CA ILE A 184 1.82 0.52 -13.88
C ILE A 184 1.55 0.58 -15.38
N THR A 185 2.15 1.56 -16.04
CA THR A 185 2.00 1.80 -17.48
C THR A 185 3.18 1.24 -18.26
N GLU A 186 3.00 0.98 -19.57
CA GLU A 186 4.10 0.55 -20.45
C GLU A 186 5.24 1.57 -20.60
N ARG A 187 5.06 2.80 -20.10
CA ARG A 187 6.08 3.85 -20.07
C ARG A 187 7.02 3.74 -18.86
N GLN A 188 6.63 2.98 -17.83
CA GLN A 188 7.36 2.88 -16.56
C GLN A 188 8.24 1.62 -16.52
N SER A 189 9.35 1.71 -15.80
CA SER A 189 10.24 0.57 -15.56
C SER A 189 9.56 -0.52 -14.74
N GLY A 190 9.76 -1.78 -15.14
CA GLY A 190 9.16 -2.94 -14.47
C GLY A 190 7.85 -3.42 -15.08
N TYR A 191 7.20 -2.65 -15.96
CA TYR A 191 5.98 -3.08 -16.65
C TYR A 191 6.14 -4.42 -17.39
N HIS A 192 7.27 -4.62 -18.06
CA HIS A 192 7.56 -5.85 -18.80
C HIS A 192 7.99 -7.03 -17.92
N ASP A 193 8.38 -6.77 -16.67
CA ASP A 193 8.77 -7.81 -15.71
C ASP A 193 7.53 -8.46 -15.08
N LEU A 194 6.42 -7.72 -15.00
CA LEU A 194 5.15 -8.20 -14.46
C LEU A 194 4.52 -9.30 -15.31
N GLN A 195 4.07 -10.35 -14.64
CA GLN A 195 3.36 -11.48 -15.23
C GLN A 195 1.88 -11.52 -14.85
N THR A 196 1.29 -10.36 -14.54
CA THR A 196 -0.13 -10.23 -14.24
C THR A 196 -1.00 -10.59 -15.44
N THR A 197 -2.16 -11.17 -15.17
CA THR A 197 -2.99 -11.89 -16.14
C THR A 197 -3.61 -10.94 -17.18
N ARG A 198 -4.11 -9.79 -16.74
CA ARG A 198 -4.84 -8.83 -17.61
C ARG A 198 -3.98 -7.62 -17.96
N ILE A 199 -4.07 -7.21 -19.23
CA ILE A 199 -3.56 -5.92 -19.72
C ILE A 199 -4.78 -5.05 -19.98
N LEU A 200 -4.88 -3.91 -19.28
CA LEU A 200 -5.91 -2.92 -19.54
C LEU A 200 -5.41 -1.97 -20.64
N LYS A 201 -6.32 -1.57 -21.52
CA LYS A 201 -6.01 -0.67 -22.64
C LYS A 201 -6.88 0.57 -22.53
N ALA A 202 -6.24 1.73 -22.38
CA ALA A 202 -6.93 3.00 -22.50
C ALA A 202 -7.26 3.30 -23.98
N PRO A 203 -8.25 4.16 -24.25
CA PRO A 203 -8.63 4.55 -25.62
C PRO A 203 -7.49 5.16 -26.45
N ASN A 204 -6.53 5.84 -25.79
CA ASN A 204 -5.33 6.39 -26.45
C ASN A 204 -4.28 5.32 -26.80
N GLY A 205 -4.57 4.03 -26.57
CA GLY A 205 -3.69 2.89 -26.85
C GLY A 205 -2.74 2.52 -25.72
N LEU A 206 -2.61 3.36 -24.68
CA LEU A 206 -1.70 3.15 -23.55
C LEU A 206 -2.09 1.90 -22.77
N SER A 207 -1.11 1.03 -22.53
CA SER A 207 -1.30 -0.20 -21.75
C SER A 207 -1.05 0.00 -20.27
N TYR A 208 -1.87 -0.66 -19.46
CA TYR A 208 -1.72 -0.74 -18.02
C TYR A 208 -1.72 -2.21 -17.59
N ARG A 209 -0.99 -2.48 -16.51
CA ARG A 209 -1.03 -3.74 -15.77
C ARG A 209 -1.23 -3.43 -14.30
N PHE A 210 -1.96 -4.30 -13.62
CA PHE A 210 -1.87 -4.33 -12.16
C PHE A 210 -0.47 -4.78 -11.74
N VAL A 211 0.02 -4.24 -10.63
CA VAL A 211 1.28 -4.70 -10.01
C VAL A 211 1.15 -6.09 -9.40
N ASP A 212 -0.07 -6.51 -9.06
CA ASP A 212 -0.43 -7.85 -8.60
C ASP A 212 -1.86 -8.20 -9.04
N ASP A 213 -2.09 -9.44 -9.46
CA ASP A 213 -3.42 -9.93 -9.86
C ASP A 213 -4.45 -9.83 -8.73
N GLY A 214 -4.01 -9.74 -7.48
CA GLY A 214 -4.85 -9.52 -6.33
C GLY A 214 -5.64 -8.22 -6.39
N PHE A 215 -5.08 -7.16 -6.99
CA PHE A 215 -5.76 -5.88 -7.14
C PHE A 215 -6.82 -5.91 -8.23
N ASP A 216 -6.75 -6.84 -9.19
CA ASP A 216 -7.79 -6.97 -10.20
C ASP A 216 -9.07 -7.58 -9.58
N ARG A 217 -10.11 -6.76 -9.39
CA ARG A 217 -11.39 -7.23 -8.86
C ARG A 217 -12.08 -8.27 -9.75
N TYR A 218 -11.79 -8.27 -11.05
CA TYR A 218 -12.46 -9.13 -12.01
C TYR A 218 -11.79 -10.49 -12.19
N LEU A 219 -10.63 -10.72 -11.56
CA LEU A 219 -10.01 -12.04 -11.50
C LEU A 219 -10.62 -12.86 -10.36
N PRO A 220 -10.77 -14.20 -10.51
CA PRO A 220 -11.21 -15.07 -9.44
C PRO A 220 -10.28 -14.98 -8.23
N LYS A 221 -10.84 -14.74 -7.04
CA LYS A 221 -10.09 -14.65 -5.79
C LYS A 221 -10.31 -15.90 -4.95
N THR A 222 -9.23 -16.58 -4.58
CA THR A 222 -9.30 -17.57 -3.49
C THR A 222 -9.46 -16.79 -2.19
N SER A 223 -10.53 -17.03 -1.42
CA SER A 223 -10.74 -16.35 -0.14
C SER A 223 -9.59 -16.73 0.82
N PRO A 224 -8.70 -15.79 1.20
CA PRO A 224 -7.61 -16.12 2.11
C PRO A 224 -8.16 -16.42 3.51
N LYS A 225 -9.29 -15.79 3.88
CA LYS A 225 -9.91 -15.81 5.20
C LYS A 225 -10.47 -17.18 5.57
N GLU A 226 -11.27 -17.83 4.72
CA GLU A 226 -11.84 -19.15 5.07
C GLU A 226 -10.76 -20.23 5.14
N ALA A 227 -9.78 -20.18 4.23
CA ALA A 227 -8.65 -21.11 4.22
C ALA A 227 -7.70 -20.90 5.40
N SER A 228 -7.53 -19.67 5.90
CA SER A 228 -6.65 -19.36 7.03
C SER A 228 -7.34 -19.53 8.39
N GLU A 229 -8.61 -19.13 8.54
CA GLU A 229 -9.38 -19.32 9.78
C GLU A 229 -9.51 -20.80 10.11
N LEU A 230 -9.97 -21.64 9.17
CA LEU A 230 -10.07 -23.10 9.38
C LEU A 230 -8.74 -23.72 9.82
N ARG A 231 -7.61 -23.20 9.34
CA ARG A 231 -6.27 -23.74 9.58
C ARG A 231 -5.65 -23.29 10.89
N LEU A 232 -5.88 -22.04 11.31
CA LEU A 232 -5.50 -21.57 12.65
C LEU A 232 -6.13 -22.45 13.75
N PHE A 233 -7.38 -22.87 13.54
CA PHE A 233 -8.07 -23.76 14.49
C PHE A 233 -7.74 -25.25 14.29
N ARG A 234 -7.33 -25.66 13.09
CA ARG A 234 -7.05 -27.06 12.73
C ARG A 234 -5.87 -27.16 11.75
N PRO A 235 -4.62 -27.11 12.24
CA PRO A 235 -3.46 -27.33 11.37
C PRO A 235 -3.50 -28.73 10.76
N HIS A 236 -2.78 -28.92 9.65
CA HIS A 236 -2.69 -30.21 8.98
C HIS A 236 -2.08 -31.27 9.91
N GLN A 237 -2.51 -32.53 9.79
CA GLN A 237 -2.08 -33.60 10.70
C GLN A 237 -0.54 -33.75 10.75
N LYS A 238 0.14 -33.63 9.60
CA LYS A 238 1.62 -33.66 9.52
C LYS A 238 2.30 -32.63 10.44
N LEU A 239 1.72 -31.44 10.63
CA LEU A 239 2.27 -30.41 11.51
C LEU A 239 2.06 -30.78 12.99
N LYS A 240 0.90 -31.39 13.31
CA LYS A 240 0.62 -31.90 14.67
C LYS A 240 1.57 -33.04 15.02
N ASP A 241 1.74 -34.00 14.10
CA ASP A 241 2.70 -35.09 14.28
C ASP A 241 4.13 -34.53 14.47
N ALA A 242 4.54 -33.54 13.68
CA ALA A 242 5.84 -32.88 13.85
C ALA A 242 5.98 -32.25 15.23
N PHE A 243 4.92 -31.58 15.70
CA PHE A 243 4.86 -30.97 17.02
C PHE A 243 4.97 -32.02 18.14
N ASP A 244 4.26 -33.14 18.02
CA ASP A 244 4.28 -34.21 19.02
C ASP A 244 5.63 -34.95 19.04
N ILE A 245 6.24 -35.20 17.87
CA ILE A 245 7.55 -35.83 17.76
C ILE A 245 8.65 -34.95 18.38
N TYR A 246 8.68 -33.66 18.03
CA TYR A 246 9.76 -32.73 18.42
C TYR A 246 9.39 -31.79 19.57
N GLY A 247 8.26 -32.05 20.24
CA GLY A 247 7.93 -31.48 21.53
C GLY A 247 8.90 -31.96 22.61
N PRO A 248 9.04 -33.29 22.81
CA PRO A 248 9.94 -33.87 23.81
C PRO A 248 11.32 -34.29 23.26
N ALA A 249 11.48 -34.46 21.94
CA ALA A 249 12.71 -34.97 21.32
C ALA A 249 13.55 -33.87 20.67
N ASP A 250 14.84 -34.13 20.51
CA ASP A 250 15.73 -33.26 19.77
C ASP A 250 15.49 -33.36 18.26
N GLY A 251 15.38 -32.22 17.58
CA GLY A 251 15.19 -32.15 16.13
C GLY A 251 14.43 -30.90 15.70
N TRP A 252 14.12 -30.80 14.41
CA TRP A 252 13.34 -29.71 13.85
C TRP A 252 12.04 -30.21 13.27
N GLN A 253 10.93 -29.51 13.53
CA GLN A 253 9.62 -29.89 12.95
C GLN A 253 9.67 -29.99 11.42
N ARG A 254 10.44 -29.10 10.78
CA ARG A 254 10.62 -29.09 9.33
C ARG A 254 11.43 -30.26 8.78
N ASP A 255 12.26 -30.94 9.59
CA ASP A 255 12.90 -32.20 9.18
C ASP A 255 11.83 -33.27 8.90
N TYR A 256 10.79 -33.37 9.75
CA TYR A 256 9.70 -34.31 9.50
C TYR A 256 8.75 -33.85 8.40
N ILE A 257 8.46 -32.55 8.32
CA ILE A 257 7.52 -31.99 7.33
C ILE A 257 8.06 -32.14 5.91
N TYR A 258 9.31 -31.74 5.67
CA TYR A 258 9.91 -31.72 4.34
C TYR A 258 10.69 -32.98 3.98
N TYR A 259 11.21 -33.72 4.97
CA TYR A 259 12.07 -34.90 4.70
C TYR A 259 11.53 -36.20 5.32
N GLY A 260 10.46 -36.15 6.13
CA GLY A 260 9.96 -37.33 6.84
C GLY A 260 10.92 -37.86 7.93
N ILE A 261 11.96 -37.09 8.26
CA ILE A 261 12.99 -37.49 9.22
C ILE A 261 12.40 -37.47 10.64
N THR A 262 12.77 -38.48 11.44
CA THR A 262 12.43 -38.65 12.86
C THR A 262 13.65 -39.18 13.62
N PRO A 263 13.64 -39.17 14.97
CA PRO A 263 14.74 -39.80 15.73
C PRO A 263 14.94 -41.29 15.43
N ALA A 264 13.89 -42.02 15.06
CA ALA A 264 13.97 -43.44 14.70
C ALA A 264 14.42 -43.67 13.24
N ASN A 265 14.06 -42.75 12.35
CA ASN A 265 14.38 -42.79 10.92
C ASN A 265 15.11 -41.48 10.53
N PRO A 266 16.44 -41.42 10.71
CA PRO A 266 17.18 -40.16 10.67
C PRO A 266 17.47 -39.65 9.26
N ASN A 267 17.05 -40.35 8.20
CA ASN A 267 17.37 -40.01 6.81
C ASN A 267 16.09 -39.93 5.97
N GLY A 268 16.03 -39.01 5.02
CA GLY A 268 14.84 -38.85 4.19
C GLY A 268 15.01 -37.98 2.96
N GLN A 269 14.14 -38.21 1.97
CA GLN A 269 14.10 -37.48 0.71
C GLN A 269 13.21 -36.25 0.85
N PHE A 270 13.56 -35.16 0.13
CA PHE A 270 12.72 -33.97 0.07
C PHE A 270 11.33 -34.26 -0.52
N SER A 271 10.29 -33.72 0.12
CA SER A 271 8.89 -33.75 -0.33
C SER A 271 8.45 -32.38 -0.83
N TYR A 272 7.77 -32.39 -1.98
CA TYR A 272 7.12 -31.22 -2.59
C TYR A 272 5.68 -31.00 -2.10
N ASP A 273 5.20 -31.82 -1.16
CA ASP A 273 3.81 -31.80 -0.72
C ASP A 273 3.50 -30.53 0.08
N PHE A 274 4.52 -29.92 0.68
CA PHE A 274 4.40 -28.71 1.49
C PHE A 274 5.15 -27.53 0.88
N LYS A 275 4.59 -26.33 1.06
CA LYS A 275 5.21 -25.04 0.74
C LYS A 275 4.99 -24.10 1.94
N GLU A 276 5.98 -23.26 2.28
CA GLU A 276 5.84 -22.25 3.32
C GLU A 276 4.86 -21.15 2.87
N TYR A 277 4.06 -20.64 3.80
CA TYR A 277 3.17 -19.51 3.57
C TYR A 277 3.28 -18.49 4.70
N ILE A 278 3.23 -17.20 4.36
CA ILE A 278 2.79 -16.20 5.34
C ILE A 278 1.31 -16.44 5.58
N SER A 279 0.95 -16.64 6.85
CA SER A 279 -0.40 -17.04 7.27
C SER A 279 -1.16 -15.97 8.01
N SER A 280 -0.47 -14.98 8.58
CA SER A 280 -1.08 -13.79 9.14
C SER A 280 -0.10 -12.62 9.18
N PHE A 281 -0.64 -11.42 9.30
CA PHE A 281 0.07 -10.17 9.52
C PHE A 281 -0.64 -9.38 10.62
N LEU A 282 0.13 -8.76 11.50
CA LEU A 282 -0.36 -7.92 12.59
C LEU A 282 0.62 -6.79 12.81
N VAL A 283 0.13 -5.55 12.84
CA VAL A 283 0.92 -4.42 13.35
C VAL A 283 1.09 -4.58 14.87
N VAL A 284 2.32 -4.49 15.35
CA VAL A 284 2.69 -4.56 16.77
C VAL A 284 3.32 -3.24 17.22
N GLY A 285 3.61 -3.12 18.52
CA GLY A 285 4.12 -1.87 19.09
C GLY A 285 3.03 -0.80 19.23
N ASP A 286 3.39 0.47 19.04
CA ASP A 286 2.44 1.59 19.07
C ASP A 286 1.72 1.72 17.72
N ALA A 287 0.53 1.14 17.65
CA ALA A 287 -0.31 1.13 16.45
C ALA A 287 -0.60 2.53 15.89
N LEU A 288 -0.72 3.57 16.74
CA LEU A 288 -0.95 4.94 16.28
C LEU A 288 0.29 5.50 15.56
N THR A 289 1.47 5.19 16.08
CA THR A 289 2.73 5.61 15.46
C THR A 289 2.95 4.89 14.13
N VAL A 290 2.68 3.57 14.06
CA VAL A 290 2.79 2.81 12.81
C VAL A 290 1.76 3.25 11.77
N TYR A 291 0.50 3.46 12.17
CA TYR A 291 -0.54 3.99 11.29
C TYR A 291 -0.12 5.34 10.69
N ARG A 292 0.41 6.24 11.52
CA ARG A 292 0.85 7.56 11.05
C ARG A 292 2.02 7.46 10.10
N LYS A 293 2.98 6.58 10.39
CA LYS A 293 4.11 6.31 9.48
C LYS A 293 3.57 5.95 8.10
N MET A 294 2.80 4.87 8.01
CA MET A 294 2.18 4.39 6.76
C MET A 294 1.22 5.38 6.09
N SER A 295 0.83 6.46 6.78
CA SER A 295 -0.02 7.50 6.21
C SER A 295 0.79 8.69 5.69
N GLU A 296 2.10 8.74 5.92
CA GLU A 296 2.96 9.86 5.53
C GLU A 296 3.15 9.90 4.01
N GLN A 297 3.12 11.10 3.45
CA GLN A 297 3.08 11.32 1.99
C GLN A 297 4.29 12.17 1.53
N THR A 298 5.38 12.11 2.29
CA THR A 298 6.56 12.91 1.97
C THR A 298 7.39 12.30 0.85
N GLY A 299 7.23 11.01 0.56
CA GLY A 299 7.93 10.27 -0.51
C GLY A 299 9.46 10.28 -0.43
N ASP A 300 10.02 10.97 0.55
CA ASP A 300 11.44 11.05 0.88
C ASP A 300 11.57 10.93 2.41
N PRO A 301 12.19 9.85 2.93
CA PRO A 301 12.39 9.66 4.36
C PRO A 301 13.30 10.74 5.00
N ALA A 302 14.04 11.52 4.19
CA ALA A 302 14.79 12.68 4.65
C ALA A 302 13.92 13.95 4.80
N ILE A 303 12.78 14.02 4.11
CA ILE A 303 11.79 15.09 4.26
C ILE A 303 10.85 14.70 5.39
N LYS A 304 11.23 15.03 6.62
CA LYS A 304 10.30 14.99 7.75
C LYS A 304 9.43 16.23 7.67
N SER A 305 8.20 16.11 7.16
CA SER A 305 7.23 17.21 7.22
C SER A 305 6.98 17.63 8.69
N GLY A 306 7.22 16.71 9.64
CA GLY A 306 6.95 16.87 11.07
C GLY A 306 5.45 16.96 11.40
N LYS A 307 4.58 16.99 10.38
CA LYS A 307 3.12 17.10 10.50
C LYS A 307 2.49 15.72 10.33
N ARG A 308 1.73 15.32 11.34
CA ARG A 308 1.03 14.02 11.40
C ARG A 308 0.02 13.93 10.25
N SER A 309 0.21 12.98 9.35
CA SER A 309 -0.79 12.65 8.33
C SER A 309 -1.96 11.88 8.94
N SER A 310 -3.12 11.98 8.31
CA SER A 310 -4.33 11.25 8.67
C SER A 310 -4.74 10.16 7.67
N GLY A 311 -4.03 10.03 6.55
CA GLY A 311 -4.17 8.91 5.60
C GLY A 311 -5.47 8.88 4.78
N TRP A 312 -6.42 9.80 5.00
CA TRP A 312 -7.75 9.73 4.36
C TRP A 312 -7.74 9.90 2.83
N THR A 313 -6.62 10.32 2.26
CA THR A 313 -6.44 10.52 0.82
C THR A 313 -5.86 9.30 0.09
N ASP A 314 -5.42 8.26 0.81
CA ASP A 314 -4.78 7.08 0.21
C ASP A 314 -5.74 6.00 -0.25
N GLY A 315 -6.84 5.83 0.47
CA GLY A 315 -7.64 4.62 0.34
C GLY A 315 -7.18 3.56 1.32
N PHE A 316 -7.11 2.33 0.86
CA PHE A 316 -6.62 1.20 1.66
C PHE A 316 -5.10 1.10 1.63
N PHE A 317 -4.49 0.50 2.66
CA PHE A 317 -3.04 0.32 2.71
C PHE A 317 -2.62 -0.89 1.86
N GLU A 318 -1.44 -0.82 1.23
CA GLU A 318 -0.85 -1.89 0.43
C GLU A 318 0.38 -2.48 1.13
N ILE A 319 0.22 -3.55 1.90
CA ILE A 319 1.37 -4.19 2.53
C ILE A 319 2.00 -5.20 1.56
N ARG A 320 3.23 -4.94 1.11
CA ARG A 320 3.99 -5.87 0.29
C ARG A 320 4.96 -6.67 1.14
N CYS A 321 4.96 -7.99 0.95
CA CYS A 321 5.93 -8.89 1.56
C CYS A 321 6.82 -9.51 0.48
N THR A 322 8.14 -9.32 0.60
CA THR A 322 9.14 -9.82 -0.35
C THR A 322 10.06 -10.80 0.35
N ALA A 323 10.12 -12.04 -0.13
CA ALA A 323 10.95 -13.08 0.46
C ALA A 323 12.27 -13.23 -0.33
N ALA A 324 13.37 -12.87 0.32
CA ALA A 324 14.72 -13.03 -0.19
C ALA A 324 15.29 -14.39 0.23
N ILE A 325 15.49 -15.29 -0.75
CA ILE A 325 15.98 -16.65 -0.52
C ILE A 325 17.30 -16.90 -1.24
N HIS A 326 18.29 -17.34 -0.49
CA HIS A 326 19.63 -17.60 -0.99
C HIS A 326 19.74 -19.05 -1.49
N ALA A 327 20.13 -19.24 -2.75
CA ALA A 327 20.35 -20.56 -3.36
C ALA A 327 21.83 -20.96 -3.37
N GLN A 328 22.11 -22.26 -3.29
CA GLN A 328 23.50 -22.79 -3.28
C GLN A 328 24.26 -22.52 -4.59
N ASN A 329 23.57 -22.43 -5.73
CA ASN A 329 24.17 -22.21 -7.05
C ASN A 329 24.57 -20.74 -7.31
N GLY A 330 24.44 -19.86 -6.31
CA GLY A 330 24.77 -18.43 -6.43
C GLY A 330 23.74 -17.59 -7.19
N VAL A 331 22.68 -18.22 -7.71
CA VAL A 331 21.51 -17.54 -8.30
C VAL A 331 20.41 -17.58 -7.25
N GLY A 332 20.53 -16.73 -6.23
CA GLY A 332 19.43 -16.50 -5.29
C GLY A 332 18.23 -15.95 -6.06
N GLY A 333 17.08 -16.60 -5.93
CA GLY A 333 15.82 -16.10 -6.48
C GLY A 333 15.12 -15.27 -5.43
N GLU A 334 14.80 -14.01 -5.75
CA GLU A 334 13.70 -13.32 -5.06
C GLU A 334 12.43 -14.14 -5.30
N ILE A 335 11.77 -14.59 -4.23
CA ILE A 335 10.41 -15.10 -4.41
C ILE A 335 9.50 -13.90 -4.53
N ARG A 336 8.76 -13.90 -5.64
CA ARG A 336 7.83 -12.84 -6.05
C ARG A 336 7.07 -12.29 -4.85
N SER A 337 7.23 -10.99 -4.67
CA SER A 337 6.47 -10.15 -3.76
C SER A 337 4.99 -10.52 -3.78
N SER A 338 4.40 -10.72 -2.61
CA SER A 338 2.96 -10.92 -2.46
C SER A 338 2.36 -9.74 -1.73
N PHE A 339 1.25 -9.20 -2.24
CA PHE A 339 0.55 -8.08 -1.63
C PHE A 339 -0.55 -8.54 -0.69
N LEU A 340 -0.50 -8.03 0.53
CA LEU A 340 -1.59 -8.08 1.48
C LEU A 340 -2.54 -6.97 1.10
N ARG A 341 -3.70 -7.38 0.60
CA ARG A 341 -4.82 -6.51 0.28
C ARG A 341 -5.46 -6.07 1.57
N THR A 342 -4.90 -5.04 2.18
CA THR A 342 -5.35 -4.58 3.47
C THR A 342 -6.33 -3.45 3.29
N GLY A 343 -7.59 -3.85 3.05
CA GLY A 343 -8.74 -2.97 3.17
C GLY A 343 -8.88 -2.32 4.57
N PRO A 344 -10.09 -1.98 5.05
CA PRO A 344 -10.31 -1.33 6.36
C PRO A 344 -10.02 -2.23 7.59
N ASN A 345 -9.26 -3.31 7.40
CA ASN A 345 -9.11 -4.43 8.33
C ASN A 345 -7.76 -4.45 9.06
N LEU A 346 -6.82 -3.55 8.80
CA LEU A 346 -5.58 -3.46 9.59
C LEU A 346 -5.77 -2.77 10.93
N PHE A 347 -6.73 -1.86 11.02
CA PHE A 347 -6.92 -1.00 12.18
C PHE A 347 -8.39 -0.82 12.54
N ASP A 348 -8.67 -0.64 13.82
CA ASP A 348 -9.81 0.13 14.31
C ASP A 348 -9.34 1.54 14.64
N VAL A 349 -9.93 2.55 14.01
CA VAL A 349 -9.61 3.95 14.24
C VAL A 349 -10.81 4.64 14.85
N THR A 350 -10.60 5.33 15.98
CA THR A 350 -11.59 6.24 16.56
C THR A 350 -11.26 7.68 16.20
N TYR A 351 -12.26 8.55 16.20
CA TYR A 351 -12.11 9.92 15.73
C TYR A 351 -12.58 10.94 16.77
N ASN A 352 -11.84 12.04 16.86
CA ASN A 352 -12.25 13.24 17.58
C ASN A 352 -12.90 14.23 16.61
N THR A 353 -14.04 14.80 17.00
CA THR A 353 -14.81 15.74 16.17
C THR A 353 -14.46 17.19 16.46
N ASN A 354 -14.06 17.92 15.43
CA ASN A 354 -13.73 19.34 15.46
C ASN A 354 -14.66 20.11 14.52
N LYS A 355 -15.52 21.00 15.04
CA LYS A 355 -16.41 21.82 14.20
C LYS A 355 -15.87 23.24 14.08
N ARG A 356 -15.53 23.67 12.87
CA ARG A 356 -14.95 25.00 12.58
C ARG A 356 -15.92 25.84 11.73
N GLY A 357 -15.79 27.16 11.80
CA GLY A 357 -16.66 28.11 11.09
C GLY A 357 -17.89 28.55 11.89
N ILE A 358 -18.67 29.44 11.30
CA ILE A 358 -19.86 30.07 11.89
C ILE A 358 -21.08 29.56 11.14
N TRP A 359 -22.17 29.29 11.86
CA TRP A 359 -23.44 28.85 11.27
C TRP A 359 -23.95 29.88 10.23
N PRO A 360 -24.37 29.47 9.01
CA PRO A 360 -24.57 28.10 8.52
C PRO A 360 -23.32 27.43 7.91
N PHE A 361 -22.21 28.15 7.71
CA PHE A 361 -20.96 27.68 7.09
C PHE A 361 -20.05 26.92 8.07
N ARG A 362 -20.64 26.12 8.96
CA ARG A 362 -19.90 25.35 9.95
C ARG A 362 -19.54 23.98 9.38
N TYR A 363 -18.25 23.71 9.23
CA TYR A 363 -17.73 22.44 8.72
C TYR A 363 -17.32 21.52 9.86
N THR A 364 -17.58 20.23 9.68
CA THR A 364 -17.09 19.17 10.54
C THR A 364 -15.76 18.68 9.99
N TYR A 365 -14.78 18.57 10.86
CA TYR A 365 -13.49 17.93 10.62
C TYR A 365 -13.28 16.88 11.69
N TYR A 366 -12.66 15.77 11.33
CA TYR A 366 -12.23 14.74 12.26
C TYR A 366 -10.71 14.80 12.43
N SER A 367 -10.22 14.17 13.49
CA SER A 367 -8.81 13.89 13.70
C SER A 367 -8.70 12.54 14.40
N ILE A 368 -7.61 11.82 14.17
CA ILE A 368 -7.41 10.50 14.76
C ILE A 368 -7.38 10.60 16.29
N GLY A 369 -8.24 9.83 16.95
CA GLY A 369 -8.28 9.66 18.40
C GLY A 369 -7.36 8.54 18.85
N SER A 370 -7.79 7.29 18.67
CA SER A 370 -7.03 6.08 18.99
C SER A 370 -6.99 5.13 17.79
N VAL A 371 -5.94 4.33 17.72
CA VAL A 371 -5.75 3.29 16.71
C VAL A 371 -5.45 1.97 17.41
N THR A 372 -6.17 0.93 17.04
CA THR A 372 -5.94 -0.44 17.51
C THR A 372 -5.64 -1.32 16.31
N ALA A 373 -4.52 -2.03 16.33
CA ALA A 373 -4.16 -2.97 15.28
C ALA A 373 -5.04 -4.23 15.29
N LYS A 374 -5.37 -4.73 14.10
CA LYS A 374 -6.09 -5.98 13.88
C LYS A 374 -5.18 -6.98 13.19
N ARG A 375 -5.33 -8.25 13.59
CA ARG A 375 -4.67 -9.34 12.89
C ARG A 375 -5.41 -9.63 11.59
N VAL A 376 -4.67 -9.60 10.49
CA VAL A 376 -5.15 -9.97 9.16
C VAL A 376 -4.65 -11.37 8.83
N LEU A 377 -5.55 -12.23 8.37
CA LEU A 377 -5.21 -13.59 7.99
C LEU A 377 -4.95 -13.71 6.50
N THR A 378 -3.98 -14.54 6.15
CA THR A 378 -3.33 -14.48 4.84
C THR A 378 -3.04 -15.88 4.30
N ASN A 379 -2.79 -15.96 3.00
CA ASN A 379 -2.46 -17.20 2.29
C ASN A 379 -1.43 -16.90 1.20
N MET A 380 -0.28 -16.36 1.61
CA MET A 380 0.77 -15.92 0.68
C MET A 380 1.83 -16.99 0.54
N PRO A 381 1.97 -17.64 -0.64
CA PRO A 381 2.97 -18.67 -0.84
C PRO A 381 4.38 -18.09 -0.82
N LEU A 382 5.29 -18.80 -0.19
CA LEU A 382 6.72 -18.53 -0.20
C LEU A 382 7.43 -19.65 -0.98
N VAL A 383 8.02 -20.62 -0.28
CA VAL A 383 8.98 -21.58 -0.86
C VAL A 383 8.67 -23.02 -0.47
N ASN A 384 8.95 -23.96 -1.37
CA ASN A 384 9.18 -25.35 -0.98
C ASN A 384 10.61 -25.42 -0.39
N TRP A 385 10.74 -25.46 0.94
CA TRP A 385 12.02 -25.17 1.62
C TRP A 385 13.00 -26.36 1.58
N ASP A 386 13.59 -26.60 0.42
CA ASP A 386 14.64 -27.58 0.23
C ASP A 386 16.00 -27.06 0.69
N LEU A 387 16.51 -27.57 1.81
CA LEU A 387 17.83 -27.26 2.36
C LEU A 387 19.02 -27.70 1.48
N GLN A 388 18.80 -28.57 0.49
CA GLN A 388 19.84 -28.87 -0.49
C GLN A 388 20.02 -27.68 -1.44
N SER A 389 18.90 -27.07 -1.83
CA SER A 389 18.88 -25.98 -2.82
C SER A 389 19.04 -24.60 -2.18
N TYR A 390 18.48 -24.41 -0.98
CA TYR A 390 18.32 -23.10 -0.35
C TYR A 390 19.00 -23.02 1.02
N ALA A 391 19.28 -21.78 1.43
CA ALA A 391 19.80 -21.48 2.76
C ALA A 391 18.79 -21.84 3.84
N THR A 392 19.33 -21.97 5.05
CA THR A 392 18.59 -22.39 6.25
C THR A 392 17.81 -21.24 6.86
N THR A 393 18.02 -20.03 6.36
CA THR A 393 17.27 -18.82 6.68
C THR A 393 16.82 -18.14 5.40
N PHE A 394 15.65 -17.53 5.43
CA PHE A 394 15.28 -16.50 4.47
C PHE A 394 14.77 -15.27 5.20
N ARG A 395 14.83 -14.14 4.50
CA ARG A 395 14.41 -12.84 4.99
C ARG A 395 13.08 -12.48 4.32
N ILE A 396 12.14 -11.96 5.10
CA ILE A 396 10.91 -11.34 4.58
C ILE A 396 11.01 -9.85 4.87
N ASP A 397 11.16 -9.06 3.82
CA ASP A 397 11.04 -7.60 3.87
C ASP A 397 9.56 -7.21 3.73
N VAL A 398 9.14 -6.21 4.49
CA VAL A 398 7.76 -5.74 4.51
C VAL A 398 7.74 -4.22 4.38
N GLU A 399 6.89 -3.73 3.47
CA GLU A 399 6.72 -2.30 3.19
C GLU A 399 5.24 -1.98 2.95
N GLU A 400 4.87 -0.73 3.19
CA GLU A 400 3.63 -0.13 2.72
C GLU A 400 3.92 0.61 1.40
N VAL A 401 3.11 0.39 0.36
CA VAL A 401 3.43 0.79 -1.02
C VAL A 401 2.66 2.03 -1.47
N ASP A 402 3.35 3.18 -1.51
CA ASP A 402 2.82 4.43 -2.09
C ASP A 402 2.92 4.58 -3.62
N ASN A 403 3.99 4.08 -4.24
CA ASN A 403 4.28 4.29 -5.66
C ASN A 403 4.80 2.99 -6.29
N THR A 404 4.37 2.68 -7.51
CA THR A 404 4.65 1.41 -8.18
C THR A 404 5.98 1.36 -8.92
N GLU A 405 6.69 2.48 -9.05
CA GLU A 405 7.98 2.49 -9.72
C GLU A 405 9.04 1.71 -8.93
N ILE A 406 9.69 0.77 -9.62
CA ILE A 406 10.61 -0.19 -9.00
C ILE A 406 12.03 0.37 -8.90
N ILE A 407 12.64 0.22 -7.73
CA ILE A 407 14.09 0.38 -7.50
C ILE A 407 14.70 -1.00 -7.24
N ARG A 408 15.83 -1.30 -7.89
CA ARG A 408 16.62 -2.50 -7.61
C ARG A 408 17.80 -2.15 -6.71
N GLN A 409 17.97 -2.91 -5.63
CA GLN A 409 19.10 -2.81 -4.72
C GLN A 409 19.77 -4.18 -4.61
N SER A 410 21.09 -4.23 -4.42
CA SER A 410 21.78 -5.48 -4.13
C SER A 410 22.19 -5.52 -2.68
N ARG A 411 22.05 -6.70 -2.06
CA ARG A 411 22.42 -6.93 -0.67
C ARG A 411 23.25 -8.20 -0.56
N THR A 412 24.37 -8.09 0.14
CA THR A 412 25.23 -9.23 0.47
C THR A 412 25.00 -9.65 1.91
N GLU A 413 24.65 -10.92 2.13
CA GLU A 413 24.39 -11.50 3.45
C GLU A 413 25.25 -12.76 3.67
N ALA A 414 25.62 -13.01 4.92
CA ALA A 414 26.24 -14.28 5.31
C ALA A 414 25.15 -15.28 5.67
N VAL A 415 25.08 -16.39 4.94
CA VAL A 415 24.05 -17.42 5.09
C VAL A 415 24.65 -18.80 5.28
N GLU A 416 23.89 -19.68 5.93
CA GLU A 416 24.28 -21.06 6.20
C GLU A 416 23.50 -22.03 5.31
N PHE A 417 24.25 -22.91 4.64
CA PHE A 417 23.74 -24.02 3.86
C PHE A 417 24.02 -25.34 4.56
N ALA A 418 23.03 -26.24 4.53
CA ALA A 418 23.20 -27.60 5.02
C ALA A 418 24.10 -28.41 4.07
N THR A 419 25.00 -29.24 4.61
CA THR A 419 25.89 -30.09 3.80
C THR A 419 25.72 -31.58 4.09
N ASN A 420 24.74 -31.96 4.91
CA ASN A 420 24.45 -33.35 5.27
C ASN A 420 23.54 -34.03 4.24
N PHE A 421 23.95 -34.04 2.98
CA PHE A 421 23.26 -34.72 1.90
C PHE A 421 24.13 -35.82 1.33
N ASP A 422 23.54 -36.98 1.08
CA ASP A 422 24.19 -38.12 0.44
C ASP A 422 23.46 -38.47 -0.86
N VAL A 423 24.24 -38.77 -1.89
CA VAL A 423 23.74 -39.12 -3.23
C VAL A 423 23.79 -40.63 -3.37
N GLN A 424 22.63 -41.26 -3.23
CA GLN A 424 22.45 -42.69 -3.45
C GLN A 424 21.69 -42.90 -4.77
N ALA A 425 20.56 -43.64 -4.76
CA ALA A 425 19.63 -43.67 -5.89
C ALA A 425 18.77 -42.39 -5.99
N THR A 426 18.51 -41.76 -4.83
CA THR A 426 17.92 -40.42 -4.69
C THR A 426 18.79 -39.61 -3.73
N ILE A 427 18.60 -38.29 -3.71
CA ILE A 427 19.30 -37.43 -2.75
C ILE A 427 18.56 -37.51 -1.41
N LEU A 428 19.29 -37.88 -0.36
CA LEU A 428 18.77 -37.99 1.00
C LEU A 428 19.44 -36.95 1.89
N LYS A 429 18.63 -36.26 2.69
CA LYS A 429 19.13 -35.55 3.87
C LYS A 429 19.48 -36.60 4.93
N ILE A 430 20.68 -36.50 5.49
CA ILE A 430 21.25 -37.46 6.43
C ILE A 430 21.29 -36.87 7.84
N GLY A 431 20.66 -37.54 8.79
CA GLY A 431 20.62 -37.13 10.18
C GLY A 431 19.58 -36.05 10.52
N LEU A 432 19.29 -35.98 11.81
CA LEU A 432 18.52 -34.90 12.44
C LEU A 432 19.30 -33.58 12.37
N LYS A 433 18.60 -32.47 12.08
CA LYS A 433 19.18 -31.13 11.99
C LYS A 433 20.36 -31.07 11.02
N PHE A 434 21.24 -30.09 11.19
CA PHE A 434 22.64 -30.18 10.76
C PHE A 434 23.50 -29.49 11.84
N GLY A 435 24.56 -30.17 12.30
CA GLY A 435 25.47 -29.66 13.33
C GLY A 435 26.49 -28.66 12.77
N ALA A 436 27.33 -28.06 13.63
CA ALA A 436 28.35 -27.09 13.22
C ALA A 436 29.36 -27.64 12.19
N SER A 437 29.56 -28.95 12.13
CA SER A 437 30.42 -29.64 11.16
C SER A 437 29.74 -29.96 9.82
N MET A 438 28.42 -29.80 9.72
CA MET A 438 27.61 -30.14 8.54
C MET A 438 26.90 -28.91 7.96
N LYS A 439 27.61 -27.78 7.99
CA LYS A 439 27.17 -26.53 7.38
C LYS A 439 28.30 -25.87 6.62
N LYS A 440 27.93 -25.12 5.58
CA LYS A 440 28.81 -24.21 4.86
C LYS A 440 28.25 -22.80 5.00
N THR A 441 29.06 -21.88 5.50
CA THR A 441 28.75 -20.45 5.45
C THR A 441 29.21 -19.90 4.11
N ALA A 442 28.36 -19.12 3.46
CA ALA A 442 28.70 -18.39 2.24
C ALA A 442 28.21 -16.94 2.34
N SER A 443 28.90 -16.05 1.63
CA SER A 443 28.44 -14.69 1.43
C SER A 443 27.73 -14.64 0.08
N ASN A 444 26.42 -14.43 0.11
CA ASN A 444 25.58 -14.43 -1.09
C ASN A 444 25.00 -13.03 -1.30
N THR A 445 25.06 -12.57 -2.54
CA THR A 445 24.41 -11.33 -2.97
C THR A 445 23.08 -11.66 -3.61
N ILE A 446 22.02 -10.98 -3.17
CA ILE A 446 20.70 -11.03 -3.79
C ILE A 446 20.31 -9.64 -4.25
N ASP A 447 19.69 -9.56 -5.43
CA ASP A 447 19.01 -8.36 -5.89
C ASP A 447 17.60 -8.34 -5.27
N ILE A 448 17.29 -7.25 -4.58
CA ILE A 448 16.01 -7.00 -3.93
C ILE A 448 15.32 -5.88 -4.70
N THR A 449 14.06 -6.10 -5.01
CA THR A 449 13.18 -5.12 -5.63
C THR A 449 12.39 -4.40 -4.55
N THR A 450 12.51 -3.08 -4.46
CA THR A 450 11.65 -2.21 -3.64
C THR A 450 10.95 -1.20 -4.54
N THR A 451 10.05 -0.39 -3.99
CA THR A 451 9.33 0.66 -4.71
C THR A 451 9.79 2.03 -4.28
N MET A 452 9.72 2.99 -5.19
CA MET A 452 9.96 4.39 -4.87
C MET A 452 8.98 4.82 -3.77
N GLU A 453 9.44 5.63 -2.84
CA GLU A 453 8.59 6.37 -1.89
C GLU A 453 7.81 5.53 -0.87
N SER A 454 7.90 4.20 -0.92
CA SER A 454 7.26 3.27 0.01
C SER A 454 7.83 3.35 1.43
N ASP A 455 6.96 3.09 2.40
CA ASP A 455 7.31 3.06 3.80
C ASP A 455 7.87 1.69 4.22
N ASP A 456 9.18 1.62 4.45
CA ASP A 456 9.86 0.41 4.96
C ASP A 456 9.38 0.08 6.39
N LEU A 457 8.66 -1.03 6.56
CA LEU A 457 8.23 -1.55 7.86
C LEU A 457 9.26 -2.50 8.49
N GLY A 458 10.38 -2.73 7.80
CA GLY A 458 11.50 -3.54 8.22
C GLY A 458 11.36 -4.98 7.73
N HIS A 459 11.91 -5.91 8.50
CA HIS A 459 12.00 -7.30 8.09
C HIS A 459 11.88 -8.27 9.25
N ALA A 460 11.58 -9.52 8.90
CA ALA A 460 11.67 -10.68 9.76
C ALA A 460 12.58 -11.74 9.13
N THR A 461 13.39 -12.41 9.93
CA THR A 461 14.19 -13.56 9.49
C THR A 461 13.52 -14.84 9.97
N VAL A 462 13.26 -15.75 9.04
CA VAL A 462 12.67 -17.06 9.30
C VAL A 462 13.78 -18.10 9.21
N ASN A 463 13.91 -18.97 10.21
CA ASN A 463 14.87 -20.06 10.21
C ASN A 463 14.18 -21.41 10.06
N PHE A 464 14.76 -22.31 9.26
CA PHE A 464 14.28 -23.67 9.08
C PHE A 464 14.22 -24.43 10.42
N ALA A 465 15.17 -24.13 11.31
CA ALA A 465 15.28 -24.71 12.65
C ALA A 465 14.13 -24.33 13.59
N ASP A 466 13.41 -23.25 13.30
CA ASP A 466 12.37 -22.76 14.18
C ASP A 466 11.18 -23.72 14.23
N LYS A 467 10.61 -23.89 15.43
CA LYS A 467 9.38 -24.65 15.61
C LYS A 467 8.25 -23.94 14.87
N VAL A 468 7.53 -24.67 14.01
CA VAL A 468 6.34 -24.18 13.29
C VAL A 468 5.19 -23.97 14.27
N LEU A 469 4.80 -25.04 14.96
CA LEU A 469 3.84 -24.98 16.07
C LEU A 469 4.59 -24.84 17.39
N VAL A 470 4.18 -23.88 18.20
CA VAL A 470 4.80 -23.54 19.50
C VAL A 470 3.90 -23.83 20.69
N GLY A 471 2.62 -24.10 20.45
CA GLY A 471 1.66 -24.52 21.46
C GLY A 471 0.53 -25.35 20.84
N GLY A 472 -0.13 -26.15 21.68
CA GLY A 472 -1.22 -27.05 21.27
C GLY A 472 -2.42 -27.02 22.22
N PRO A 473 -3.54 -27.62 21.82
CA PRO A 473 -4.75 -27.70 22.63
C PRO A 473 -4.50 -28.58 23.86
N GLY A 474 -4.76 -28.03 25.06
CA GLY A 474 -4.55 -28.74 26.32
C GLY A 474 -5.44 -28.21 27.45
N ILE A 475 -5.77 -29.10 28.38
CA ILE A 475 -6.61 -28.79 29.56
C ILE A 475 -5.97 -27.68 30.43
N PHE A 476 -4.63 -27.57 30.42
CA PHE A 476 -3.87 -26.61 31.23
C PHE A 476 -3.57 -25.27 30.53
N THR A 477 -3.66 -25.19 29.20
CA THR A 477 -3.44 -23.94 28.45
C THR A 477 -4.75 -23.16 28.22
N GLY A 478 -5.91 -23.81 28.38
CA GLY A 478 -7.22 -23.21 28.12
C GLY A 478 -7.50 -22.92 26.64
N LEU A 479 -6.60 -23.32 25.74
CA LEU A 479 -6.71 -23.08 24.30
C LEU A 479 -7.36 -24.29 23.60
N GLY A 480 -8.37 -24.03 22.78
CA GLY A 480 -9.01 -25.03 21.90
C GLY A 480 -8.30 -25.22 20.54
N TYR A 481 -7.08 -24.69 20.38
CA TYR A 481 -6.38 -24.61 19.09
C TYR A 481 -4.85 -24.64 19.25
N TYR A 482 -4.15 -24.81 18.13
CA TYR A 482 -2.68 -24.78 18.06
C TYR A 482 -2.17 -23.36 17.83
N LEU A 483 -0.99 -23.05 18.37
CA LEU A 483 -0.32 -21.76 18.16
C LEU A 483 0.82 -21.93 17.15
N THR A 484 0.76 -21.16 16.07
CA THR A 484 1.84 -21.04 15.08
C THR A 484 2.84 -20.00 15.56
N ARG A 485 4.12 -20.21 15.25
CA ARG A 485 5.19 -19.25 15.56
C ARG A 485 4.98 -17.94 14.83
N GLU A 486 5.20 -16.86 15.57
CA GLU A 486 5.27 -15.50 15.06
C GLU A 486 6.73 -15.07 14.92
N TYR A 487 7.01 -14.33 13.85
CA TYR A 487 8.25 -13.62 13.58
C TYR A 487 7.92 -12.14 13.55
N TYR A 488 8.65 -11.32 14.28
CA TYR A 488 8.28 -9.92 14.46
C TYR A 488 9.51 -9.02 14.53
N ASN A 489 9.27 -7.74 14.29
CA ASN A 489 10.13 -6.64 14.70
C ASN A 489 9.31 -5.67 15.57
N ASP A 490 9.79 -4.43 15.75
CA ASP A 490 9.10 -3.44 16.57
C ASP A 490 7.81 -2.88 15.94
N ILE A 491 7.55 -3.17 14.67
CA ILE A 491 6.46 -2.59 13.84
C ILE A 491 5.41 -3.65 13.48
N PHE A 492 5.83 -4.86 13.09
CA PHE A 492 4.92 -5.91 12.65
C PHE A 492 5.28 -7.30 13.20
N SER A 493 4.30 -8.18 13.15
CA SER A 493 4.39 -9.62 13.39
C SER A 493 3.75 -10.38 12.23
N ILE A 494 4.42 -11.43 11.77
CA ILE A 494 3.91 -12.38 10.78
C ILE A 494 4.01 -13.80 11.30
N SER A 495 3.06 -14.65 10.92
CA SER A 495 3.18 -16.10 11.11
C SER A 495 3.57 -16.77 9.80
N VAL A 496 4.47 -17.76 9.88
CA VAL A 496 4.91 -18.54 8.71
C VAL A 496 4.71 -20.02 8.97
N GLU A 497 3.99 -20.69 8.08
CA GLU A 497 3.56 -22.08 8.26
C GLU A 497 3.60 -22.88 6.94
N PRO A 498 4.11 -24.12 6.93
CA PRO A 498 4.00 -25.03 5.80
C PRO A 498 2.55 -25.44 5.53
N ARG A 499 2.12 -25.37 4.26
CA ARG A 499 0.78 -25.80 3.82
C ARG A 499 0.89 -26.81 2.68
N VAL A 500 -0.07 -27.71 2.62
CA VAL A 500 -0.18 -28.71 1.55
C VAL A 500 -0.49 -28.01 0.22
N VAL A 501 0.23 -28.36 -0.84
CA VAL A 501 0.07 -27.79 -2.20
C VAL A 501 -0.32 -28.82 -3.27
N GLN A 502 -0.48 -30.09 -2.90
CA GLN A 502 -0.93 -31.17 -3.77
C GLN A 502 -2.31 -31.69 -3.37
#